data_AF-A0A5B8UIG2-F1
#
_entry.id   AF-A0A5B8UIG2-F1
#
_cell.length_a   1.000
_cell.length_b   1.000
_cell.length_c   1.000
_cell.angle_alpha   90.00
_cell.angle_beta   90.00
_cell.angle_gamma   90.00
#
_symmetry.space_group_name_H-M   'P 1'
#
loop_
_entity.id
_entity.type
_entity.pdbx_description
1 polymer ?
#
loop_
_entity_poly.entity_id
_entity_poly.type
_entity_poly.pdbx_seq_one_letter_code
_entity_poly.pdbx_strand_id
1 'polypeptide(L)'
;MLDELRRITSTEPYKSSGGMKVKEIAIRPWETPDTTMVLEVWIDEEESTPVQTWELTCTDLSPTQNFPQCIIPRTQLKIFEDHPALWHLDDEVFYTITSKGDNIPSIMGELFIAHAKACGNWVDFHWLYDGLPETMETLRENQMAVPSRLKETCFEILERYGVQYKVNTVQDNEKGYKLLLFSSNDIWPDDENFKQSYIIAKEFAERRVS
;
A
#
# COMPACT_ATOMS: atom_id res chain seq x y z
N MET A 1 10.94 15.40 -6.93
CA MET A 1 10.97 15.68 -5.48
C MET A 1 9.67 16.39 -5.13
N LEU A 2 8.97 15.98 -4.06
CA LEU A 2 7.61 16.42 -3.64
C LEU A 2 7.66 17.18 -2.29
N ASP A 3 8.76 17.88 -2.00
CA ASP A 3 9.04 18.32 -0.63
C ASP A 3 8.23 19.54 -0.20
N GLU A 4 7.85 20.42 -1.13
CA GLU A 4 7.13 21.64 -0.81
C GLU A 4 5.66 21.37 -0.48
N LEU A 5 4.94 20.58 -1.29
CA LEU A 5 3.56 20.17 -0.99
C LEU A 5 3.48 19.38 0.32
N ARG A 6 4.42 18.46 0.54
CA ARG A 6 4.50 17.69 1.80
C ARG A 6 4.69 18.62 3.00
N ARG A 7 5.59 19.61 2.86
CA ARG A 7 5.82 20.60 3.91
C ARG A 7 4.57 21.42 4.19
N ILE A 8 3.88 21.94 3.16
CA ILE A 8 2.65 22.73 3.31
C ILE A 8 1.58 21.92 4.04
N THR A 9 1.31 20.71 3.57
CA THR A 9 0.27 19.84 4.16
C THR A 9 0.60 19.35 5.56
N SER A 10 1.86 19.42 5.97
CA SER A 10 2.33 19.08 7.32
C SER A 10 2.33 20.27 8.30
N THR A 11 1.97 21.48 7.86
CA THR A 11 1.94 22.67 8.73
C THR A 11 0.69 22.71 9.62
N GLU A 12 0.81 23.27 10.83
CA GLU A 12 -0.33 23.41 11.76
C GLU A 12 -1.51 24.23 11.18
N PRO A 13 -1.31 25.32 10.43
CA PRO A 13 -2.40 26.01 9.75
C PRO A 13 -3.18 25.07 8.81
N TYR A 14 -2.47 24.30 7.98
CA TYR A 14 -3.13 23.37 7.06
C TYR A 14 -3.86 22.23 7.80
N LYS A 15 -3.26 21.66 8.86
CA LYS A 15 -3.92 20.62 9.66
C LYS A 15 -5.18 21.12 10.36
N SER A 16 -5.27 22.42 10.65
CA SER A 16 -6.41 23.02 11.36
C SER A 16 -7.59 23.30 10.42
N SER A 17 -7.32 23.90 9.27
CA SER A 17 -8.35 24.48 8.37
C SER A 17 -8.10 24.22 6.89
N GLY A 18 -7.03 23.52 6.54
CA GLY A 18 -6.62 23.29 5.16
C GLY A 18 -7.37 22.16 4.47
N GLY A 19 -7.32 22.19 3.14
CA GLY A 19 -7.88 21.16 2.31
C GLY A 19 -7.24 21.08 0.94
N MET A 20 -7.57 20.01 0.23
CA MET A 20 -7.05 19.71 -1.08
C MET A 20 -8.13 19.03 -1.91
N LYS A 21 -8.14 19.29 -3.22
CA LYS A 21 -8.98 18.57 -4.17
C LYS A 21 -8.19 18.24 -5.42
N VAL A 22 -8.55 17.13 -6.04
CA VAL A 22 -8.06 16.76 -7.37
C VAL A 22 -8.93 17.47 -8.39
N LYS A 23 -8.31 18.27 -9.26
CA LYS A 23 -8.97 18.95 -10.36
C LYS A 23 -8.99 18.09 -11.62
N GLU A 24 -7.86 17.44 -11.90
CA GLU A 24 -7.65 16.68 -13.12
C GLU A 24 -6.67 15.53 -12.84
N ILE A 25 -6.92 14.37 -13.47
CA ILE A 25 -5.97 13.28 -13.56
C ILE A 25 -5.82 12.93 -15.04
N ALA A 26 -4.61 13.10 -15.56
CA ALA A 26 -4.23 12.72 -16.91
C ALA A 26 -3.39 11.45 -16.85
N ILE A 27 -4.01 10.31 -17.17
CA ILE A 27 -3.35 9.01 -17.28
C ILE A 27 -3.05 8.76 -18.75
N ARG A 28 -1.78 8.54 -19.11
CA ARG A 28 -1.36 8.36 -20.51
C ARG A 28 -0.72 7.00 -20.78
N PRO A 29 -1.40 5.89 -20.45
CA PRO A 29 -0.78 4.56 -20.35
C PRO A 29 -0.21 4.03 -21.67
N TRP A 30 -0.63 4.60 -22.81
CA TRP A 30 -0.19 4.20 -24.15
C TRP A 30 0.96 5.06 -24.72
N GLU A 31 1.29 6.19 -24.08
CA GLU A 31 2.35 7.11 -24.52
C GLU A 31 3.55 7.05 -23.57
N THR A 32 3.28 7.02 -22.26
CA THR A 32 4.27 6.93 -21.17
C THR A 32 3.63 6.25 -19.96
N PRO A 33 4.35 5.47 -19.15
CA PRO A 33 3.82 4.94 -17.89
C PRO A 33 3.58 6.02 -16.82
N ASP A 34 3.80 7.28 -17.19
CA ASP A 34 3.64 8.46 -16.35
C ASP A 34 2.17 8.89 -16.24
N THR A 35 1.84 9.44 -15.08
CA THR A 35 0.54 10.08 -14.81
C THR A 35 0.75 11.44 -14.18
N THR A 36 -0.02 12.40 -14.66
CA THR A 36 -0.03 13.76 -14.14
C THR A 36 -1.35 14.03 -13.42
N MET A 37 -1.28 14.62 -12.24
CA MET A 37 -2.42 15.01 -11.44
C MET A 37 -2.34 16.49 -11.11
N VAL A 38 -3.44 17.21 -11.29
CA VAL A 38 -3.56 18.62 -10.91
C VAL A 38 -4.33 18.71 -9.61
N LEU A 39 -3.69 19.26 -8.59
CA LEU A 39 -4.20 19.44 -7.24
C LEU A 39 -4.46 20.93 -6.98
N GLU A 40 -5.60 21.25 -6.39
CA GLU A 40 -5.87 22.57 -5.82
C GLU A 40 -5.80 22.46 -4.29
N VAL A 41 -4.97 23.29 -3.66
CA VAL A 41 -4.65 23.26 -2.22
C VAL A 41 -4.99 24.61 -1.58
N TRP A 42 -5.68 24.59 -0.45
CA TRP A 42 -6.01 25.76 0.36
C TRP A 42 -5.63 25.55 1.82
N ILE A 43 -5.25 26.63 2.51
CA ILE A 43 -4.82 26.60 3.92
C ILE A 43 -5.98 26.94 4.86
N ASP A 44 -7.00 27.64 4.35
CA ASP A 44 -8.22 27.98 5.07
C ASP A 44 -9.44 27.76 4.15
N GLU A 45 -10.38 26.94 4.59
CA GLU A 45 -11.62 26.63 3.86
C GLU A 45 -12.63 27.80 3.92
N GLU A 46 -12.54 28.69 4.92
CA GLU A 46 -13.48 29.79 5.16
C GLU A 46 -13.03 31.14 4.58
N GLU A 47 -11.73 31.33 4.28
CA GLU A 47 -11.20 32.61 3.75
C GLU A 47 -10.65 32.56 2.31
N SER A 48 -10.69 33.72 1.66
CA SER A 48 -10.30 34.06 0.28
C SER A 48 -8.79 33.96 0.00
N THR A 49 -8.10 33.03 0.67
CA THR A 49 -6.67 32.76 0.47
C THR A 49 -6.40 32.12 -0.89
N PRO A 50 -5.24 32.37 -1.51
CA PRO A 50 -4.96 31.89 -2.85
C PRO A 50 -4.92 30.37 -2.86
N VAL A 51 -5.87 29.77 -3.59
CA VAL A 51 -5.82 28.39 -4.02
C VAL A 51 -4.52 28.21 -4.78
N GLN A 52 -3.59 27.45 -4.19
CA GLN A 52 -2.39 27.08 -4.91
C GLN A 52 -2.74 25.92 -5.82
N THR A 53 -2.40 26.05 -7.10
CA THR A 53 -2.54 24.93 -8.04
C THR A 53 -1.20 24.26 -8.20
N TRP A 54 -1.20 22.95 -8.05
CA TRP A 54 -0.01 22.12 -8.13
C TRP A 54 -0.22 21.03 -9.15
N GLU A 55 0.84 20.71 -9.87
CA GLU A 55 0.91 19.57 -10.74
C GLU A 55 1.84 18.55 -10.11
N LEU A 56 1.35 17.32 -9.96
CA LEU A 56 2.08 16.16 -9.49
C LEU A 56 2.29 15.23 -10.68
N THR A 57 3.53 14.94 -11.01
CA THR A 57 3.91 13.92 -12.00
C THR A 57 4.40 12.68 -11.28
N CYS A 58 3.83 11.53 -11.62
CA CYS A 58 4.19 10.21 -11.14
C CYS A 58 4.80 9.44 -12.31
N THR A 59 6.05 8.97 -12.18
CA THR A 59 6.77 8.27 -13.25
C THR A 59 6.89 6.79 -12.94
N ASP A 60 6.69 5.95 -13.97
CA ASP A 60 6.63 4.49 -13.85
C ASP A 60 5.64 4.02 -12.77
N LEU A 61 4.34 4.12 -13.06
CA LEU A 61 3.29 3.66 -12.15
C LEU A 61 3.27 2.14 -11.99
N SER A 62 3.07 1.67 -10.76
CA SER A 62 2.64 0.29 -10.49
C SER A 62 1.24 0.03 -11.08
N PRO A 63 0.88 -1.21 -11.46
CA PRO A 63 -0.49 -1.57 -11.83
C PRO A 63 -1.51 -1.38 -10.70
N THR A 64 -1.06 -1.40 -9.44
CA THR A 64 -1.88 -1.32 -8.23
C THR A 64 -1.91 0.11 -7.71
N GLN A 65 -3.05 0.77 -7.88
CA GLN A 65 -3.26 2.16 -7.49
C GLN A 65 -4.63 2.33 -6.82
N ASN A 66 -4.72 3.26 -5.88
CA ASN A 66 -6.02 3.74 -5.39
C ASN A 66 -6.09 5.25 -5.57
N PHE A 67 -6.32 5.69 -6.81
CA PHE A 67 -6.35 7.11 -7.13
C PHE A 67 -7.36 7.88 -6.27
N PRO A 68 -7.03 9.11 -5.84
CA PRO A 68 -7.94 9.96 -5.09
C PRO A 68 -9.20 10.28 -5.90
N GLN A 69 -10.32 9.67 -5.51
CA GLN A 69 -11.65 10.03 -6.00
C GLN A 69 -12.25 11.18 -5.19
N CYS A 70 -11.97 11.20 -3.88
CA CYS A 70 -12.35 12.25 -2.96
C CYS A 70 -11.21 12.42 -1.95
N ILE A 71 -10.71 13.64 -1.77
CA ILE A 71 -9.72 13.96 -0.77
C ILE A 71 -10.45 14.55 0.44
N ILE A 72 -10.32 13.92 1.60
CA ILE A 72 -10.91 14.42 2.84
C ILE A 72 -10.19 15.71 3.26
N PRO A 73 -10.87 16.68 3.90
CA PRO A 73 -10.21 17.83 4.50
C PRO A 73 -9.01 17.44 5.36
N ARG A 74 -7.99 18.30 5.39
CA ARG A 74 -6.76 18.11 6.19
C ARG A 74 -5.91 16.88 5.81
N THR A 75 -6.16 16.30 4.63
CA THR A 75 -5.31 15.24 4.08
C THR A 75 -3.88 15.72 3.88
N GLN A 76 -2.94 14.97 4.40
CA GLN A 76 -1.50 15.12 4.26
C GLN A 76 -0.99 14.23 3.13
N LEU A 77 0.05 14.72 2.45
CA LEU A 77 0.81 13.93 1.49
C LEU A 77 2.03 13.35 2.18
N LYS A 78 2.18 12.03 2.15
CA LYS A 78 3.34 11.34 2.73
C LYS A 78 3.94 10.41 1.70
N ILE A 79 5.27 10.36 1.67
CA ILE A 79 6.00 9.41 0.82
C ILE A 79 6.64 8.35 1.71
N PHE A 80 6.44 7.09 1.36
CA PHE A 80 7.08 5.95 1.99
C PHE A 80 7.89 5.17 0.96
N GLU A 81 9.08 4.75 1.37
CA GLU A 81 9.91 3.78 0.63
C GLU A 81 9.86 2.39 1.27
N ASP A 82 9.36 2.31 2.50
CA ASP A 82 9.07 1.08 3.23
C ASP A 82 7.68 1.18 3.85
N HIS A 83 6.72 0.48 3.25
CA HIS A 83 5.32 0.47 3.68
C HIS A 83 4.63 -0.83 3.26
N PRO A 84 3.73 -1.42 4.06
CA PRO A 84 3.00 -2.64 3.72
C PRO A 84 2.35 -2.67 2.33
N ALA A 85 1.82 -1.53 1.87
CA ALA A 85 1.27 -1.40 0.52
C ALA A 85 2.27 -1.71 -0.61
N LEU A 86 3.58 -1.60 -0.35
CA LEU A 86 4.65 -1.88 -1.30
C LEU A 86 5.09 -3.34 -1.30
N TRP A 87 4.71 -4.15 -0.31
CA TRP A 87 5.28 -5.48 -0.09
C TRP A 87 4.95 -6.50 -1.20
N HIS A 88 3.91 -6.27 -2.00
CA HIS A 88 3.61 -7.10 -3.17
C HIS A 88 4.57 -6.83 -4.36
N LEU A 89 5.38 -5.77 -4.27
CA LEU A 89 6.46 -5.45 -5.21
C LEU A 89 7.84 -5.80 -4.65
N ASP A 90 7.91 -6.18 -3.36
CA ASP A 90 9.12 -6.67 -2.72
C ASP A 90 9.39 -8.14 -3.09
N ASP A 91 10.54 -8.66 -2.65
CA ASP A 91 10.97 -10.04 -2.86
C ASP A 91 9.92 -11.04 -2.33
N GLU A 92 9.67 -12.13 -3.05
CA GLU A 92 8.69 -13.15 -2.68
C GLU A 92 9.37 -14.48 -2.28
N VAL A 93 8.81 -15.13 -1.27
CA VAL A 93 9.22 -16.47 -0.83
C VAL A 93 8.21 -17.47 -1.35
N PHE A 94 8.68 -18.39 -2.18
CA PHE A 94 7.86 -19.48 -2.69
C PHE A 94 8.08 -20.75 -1.87
N TYR A 95 6.99 -21.40 -1.49
CA TYR A 95 7.01 -22.59 -0.66
C TYR A 95 5.90 -23.58 -1.02
N THR A 96 6.04 -24.82 -0.55
CA THR A 96 5.05 -25.89 -0.72
C THR A 96 4.77 -26.53 0.62
N ILE A 97 3.51 -26.87 0.89
CA ILE A 97 3.11 -27.63 2.08
C ILE A 97 3.41 -29.11 1.86
N THR A 98 4.04 -29.76 2.84
CA THR A 98 4.45 -31.17 2.76
C THR A 98 3.76 -32.06 3.79
N SER A 99 2.96 -31.51 4.70
CA SER A 99 2.14 -32.28 5.64
C SER A 99 0.72 -31.71 5.75
N LYS A 100 -0.22 -32.56 6.15
CA LYS A 100 -1.58 -32.09 6.39
C LYS A 100 -1.60 -31.19 7.62
N GLY A 101 -2.46 -30.19 7.58
CA GLY A 101 -2.75 -29.36 8.74
C GLY A 101 -3.90 -29.95 9.53
N ASP A 102 -3.71 -30.11 10.83
CA ASP A 102 -4.82 -30.38 11.75
C ASP A 102 -5.48 -29.05 12.15
N ASN A 103 -6.81 -29.02 12.19
CA ASN A 103 -7.59 -27.84 12.61
C ASN A 103 -7.32 -26.57 11.77
N ILE A 104 -7.51 -26.70 10.45
CA ILE A 104 -7.40 -25.61 9.47
C ILE A 104 -8.14 -24.32 9.87
N PRO A 105 -9.37 -24.36 10.44
CA PRO A 105 -10.04 -23.13 10.87
C PRO A 105 -9.24 -22.31 11.89
N SER A 106 -8.54 -22.96 12.82
CA SER A 106 -7.72 -22.27 13.81
C SER A 106 -6.45 -21.70 13.20
N ILE A 107 -5.79 -22.45 12.32
CA ILE A 107 -4.62 -21.98 11.56
C ILE A 107 -4.98 -20.71 10.78
N MET A 108 -6.07 -20.75 10.02
CA MET A 108 -6.52 -19.60 9.22
C MET A 108 -6.92 -18.40 10.09
N GLY A 109 -7.55 -18.63 11.24
CA GLY A 109 -7.90 -17.58 12.19
C GLY A 109 -6.67 -16.90 12.79
N GLU A 110 -5.67 -17.67 13.24
CA GLU A 110 -4.41 -17.11 13.76
C GLU A 110 -3.62 -16.40 12.66
N LEU A 111 -3.54 -16.97 11.46
CA LEU A 111 -2.92 -16.33 10.30
C LEU A 111 -3.59 -14.99 10.00
N PHE A 112 -4.92 -14.92 9.99
CA PHE A 112 -5.64 -13.67 9.74
C PHE A 112 -5.29 -12.58 10.76
N ILE A 113 -5.31 -12.93 12.06
CA ILE A 113 -5.00 -11.98 13.14
C ILE A 113 -3.55 -11.50 13.04
N ALA A 114 -2.60 -12.41 12.86
CA ALA A 114 -1.18 -12.06 12.79
C ALA A 114 -0.85 -11.26 11.52
N HIS A 115 -1.43 -11.63 10.39
CA HIS A 115 -1.32 -10.89 9.12
C HIS A 115 -1.87 -9.47 9.26
N ALA A 116 -3.11 -9.32 9.75
CA ALA A 116 -3.71 -8.01 9.97
C ALA A 116 -2.88 -7.13 10.90
N LYS A 117 -2.30 -7.71 11.95
CA LYS A 117 -1.39 -6.99 12.86
C LYS A 117 -0.07 -6.60 12.19
N ALA A 118 0.47 -7.44 11.31
CA ALA A 118 1.76 -7.21 10.67
C ALA A 118 1.68 -6.14 9.56
N CYS A 119 0.58 -6.10 8.81
CA CYS A 119 0.47 -5.26 7.62
C CYS A 119 -0.71 -4.28 7.62
N GLY A 120 -1.51 -4.22 8.70
CA GLY A 120 -2.63 -3.30 8.83
C GLY A 120 -3.67 -3.40 7.70
N ASN A 121 -3.92 -4.59 7.16
CA ASN A 121 -4.81 -4.82 6.01
C ASN A 121 -4.39 -4.14 4.68
N TRP A 122 -3.16 -3.64 4.58
CA TRP A 122 -2.62 -3.12 3.32
C TRP A 122 -2.33 -4.21 2.30
N VAL A 123 -1.93 -5.39 2.78
CA VAL A 123 -1.79 -6.60 1.96
C VAL A 123 -3.06 -7.44 2.14
N ASP A 124 -3.70 -7.81 1.03
CA ASP A 124 -4.94 -8.58 1.08
C ASP A 124 -4.68 -10.02 1.56
N PHE A 125 -5.39 -10.43 2.61
CA PHE A 125 -5.23 -11.75 3.20
C PHE A 125 -5.71 -12.87 2.26
N HIS A 126 -6.84 -12.66 1.60
CA HIS A 126 -7.43 -13.68 0.72
C HIS A 126 -6.53 -13.90 -0.50
N TRP A 127 -5.99 -12.83 -1.07
CA TRP A 127 -5.04 -12.91 -2.18
C TRP A 127 -3.85 -13.86 -1.89
N LEU A 128 -3.35 -13.85 -0.65
CA LEU A 128 -2.21 -14.70 -0.26
C LEU A 128 -2.60 -16.12 0.14
N TYR A 129 -3.73 -16.30 0.85
CA TYR A 129 -4.00 -17.54 1.57
C TYR A 129 -5.27 -18.30 1.13
N ASP A 130 -5.97 -17.85 0.08
CA ASP A 130 -7.22 -18.50 -0.38
C ASP A 130 -7.04 -20.00 -0.70
N GLY A 131 -5.92 -20.37 -1.31
CA GLY A 131 -5.61 -21.77 -1.66
C GLY A 131 -4.98 -22.60 -0.54
N LEU A 132 -4.63 -21.99 0.60
CA LEU A 132 -3.91 -22.65 1.68
C LEU A 132 -4.74 -23.77 2.35
N PRO A 133 -6.03 -23.59 2.67
CA PRO A 133 -6.88 -24.65 3.22
C PRO A 133 -6.90 -25.92 2.37
N GLU A 134 -7.22 -25.79 1.07
CA GLU A 134 -7.27 -26.94 0.15
C GLU A 134 -5.91 -27.64 0.04
N THR A 135 -4.83 -26.86 0.00
CA THR A 135 -3.45 -27.38 -0.08
C THR A 135 -3.10 -28.21 1.15
N MET A 136 -3.48 -27.78 2.36
CA MET A 136 -3.27 -28.53 3.60
C MET A 136 -4.14 -29.79 3.71
N GLU A 137 -5.34 -29.83 3.12
CA GLU A 137 -6.21 -31.01 3.16
C GLU A 137 -5.77 -32.10 2.17
N THR A 138 -5.41 -31.66 0.96
CA THR A 138 -5.20 -32.55 -0.18
C THR A 138 -3.73 -32.90 -0.42
N LEU A 139 -2.79 -32.14 0.16
CA LEU A 139 -1.36 -32.19 -0.15
C LEU A 139 -1.08 -32.04 -1.65
N ARG A 140 -1.93 -31.26 -2.33
CA ARG A 140 -1.66 -30.90 -3.72
C ARG A 140 -0.31 -30.18 -3.77
N GLU A 141 0.57 -30.58 -4.68
CA GLU A 141 1.87 -29.93 -4.89
C GLU A 141 1.70 -28.55 -5.54
N ASN A 142 1.01 -27.65 -4.84
CA ASN A 142 0.85 -26.26 -5.22
C ASN A 142 1.98 -25.47 -4.60
N GLN A 143 2.66 -24.69 -5.43
CA GLN A 143 3.59 -23.68 -4.96
C GLN A 143 2.78 -22.45 -4.55
N MET A 144 2.99 -21.99 -3.33
CA MET A 144 2.39 -20.77 -2.78
C MET A 144 3.48 -19.71 -2.65
N ALA A 145 3.08 -18.45 -2.66
CA ALA A 145 3.97 -17.30 -2.51
C ALA A 145 3.54 -16.48 -1.30
N VAL A 146 4.52 -15.88 -0.63
CA VAL A 146 4.29 -14.88 0.42
C VAL A 146 5.35 -13.80 0.28
N PRO A 147 5.02 -12.51 0.44
CA PRO A 147 6.02 -11.46 0.54
C PRO A 147 7.06 -11.79 1.60
N SER A 148 8.33 -11.54 1.31
CA SER A 148 9.44 -11.89 2.23
C SER A 148 9.28 -11.29 3.62
N ARG A 149 8.67 -10.09 3.70
CA ARG A 149 8.36 -9.41 4.98
C ARG A 149 7.27 -10.07 5.81
N LEU A 150 6.42 -10.91 5.20
CA LEU A 150 5.38 -11.69 5.87
C LEU A 150 5.79 -13.14 6.11
N LYS A 151 6.98 -13.54 5.64
CA LYS A 151 7.49 -14.92 5.76
C LYS A 151 7.48 -15.41 7.20
N GLU A 152 8.08 -14.66 8.13
CA GLU A 152 8.17 -15.08 9.53
C GLU A 152 6.77 -15.19 10.15
N THR A 153 5.92 -14.18 9.95
CA THR A 153 4.51 -14.19 10.39
C THR A 153 3.76 -15.43 9.92
N CYS A 154 3.92 -15.82 8.65
CA CYS A 154 3.26 -17.01 8.09
C CYS A 154 3.85 -18.30 8.68
N PHE A 155 5.16 -18.46 8.61
CA PHE A 155 5.82 -19.73 8.92
C PHE A 155 5.82 -20.06 10.40
N GLU A 156 5.93 -19.08 11.29
CA GLU A 156 5.80 -19.31 12.74
C GLU A 156 4.46 -19.93 13.10
N ILE A 157 3.38 -19.54 12.41
CA ILE A 157 2.05 -20.09 12.65
C ILE A 157 1.95 -21.51 12.08
N LEU A 158 2.42 -21.74 10.85
CA LEU A 158 2.44 -23.09 10.27
C LEU A 158 3.21 -24.06 11.19
N GLU A 159 4.40 -23.67 11.67
CA GLU A 159 5.23 -24.48 12.57
C GLU A 159 4.56 -24.76 13.91
N ARG A 160 3.91 -23.75 14.50
CA ARG A 160 3.17 -23.90 15.77
C ARG A 160 2.08 -24.96 15.69
N TYR A 161 1.42 -25.08 14.54
CA TYR A 161 0.39 -26.07 14.28
C TYR A 161 0.94 -27.38 13.68
N GLY A 162 2.27 -27.54 13.62
CA GLY A 162 2.91 -28.76 13.10
C GLY A 162 2.78 -28.95 11.59
N VAL A 163 2.42 -27.89 10.85
CA VAL A 163 2.38 -27.92 9.38
C VAL A 163 3.80 -27.82 8.84
N GLN A 164 4.23 -28.86 8.13
CA GLN A 164 5.51 -28.90 7.47
C GLN A 164 5.42 -28.25 6.10
N TYR A 165 6.46 -27.50 5.76
CA TYR A 165 6.60 -26.85 4.47
C TYR A 165 8.05 -26.91 3.99
N LYS A 166 8.23 -26.71 2.69
CA LYS A 166 9.53 -26.60 2.04
C LYS A 166 9.60 -25.27 1.30
N VAL A 167 10.62 -24.46 1.61
CA VAL A 167 10.96 -23.28 0.82
C VAL A 167 11.64 -23.74 -0.47
N ASN A 168 11.11 -23.31 -1.61
CA ASN A 168 11.60 -23.71 -2.92
C ASN A 168 12.59 -22.68 -3.48
N THR A 169 12.16 -21.42 -3.53
CA THR A 169 12.91 -20.31 -4.14
C THR A 169 12.56 -19.00 -3.45
N VAL A 170 13.50 -18.06 -3.45
CA VAL A 170 13.24 -16.64 -3.16
C VAL A 170 13.41 -15.90 -4.48
N GLN A 171 12.38 -15.17 -4.89
CA GLN A 171 12.43 -14.34 -6.09
C GLN A 171 12.70 -12.91 -5.69
N ASP A 172 13.82 -12.36 -6.16
CA ASP A 172 14.13 -10.95 -6.00
C ASP A 172 13.33 -10.14 -7.03
N ASN A 173 12.61 -9.14 -6.56
CA ASN A 173 11.81 -8.26 -7.40
C ASN A 173 12.48 -6.89 -7.59
N GLU A 174 12.04 -6.13 -8.59
CA GLU A 174 12.61 -4.82 -8.88
C GLU A 174 12.28 -3.83 -7.75
N LYS A 175 13.32 -3.30 -7.10
CA LYS A 175 13.21 -2.34 -6.01
C LYS A 175 13.12 -0.91 -6.54
N GLY A 176 12.58 -0.01 -5.71
CA GLY A 176 12.63 1.43 -5.95
C GLY A 176 11.28 2.10 -6.15
N TYR A 177 10.17 1.36 -6.11
CA TYR A 177 8.84 1.95 -5.99
C TYR A 177 8.66 2.65 -4.64
N LYS A 178 7.92 3.75 -4.66
CA LYS A 178 7.58 4.57 -3.51
C LYS A 178 6.07 4.73 -3.46
N LEU A 179 5.53 4.83 -2.26
CA LEU A 179 4.11 5.08 -1.99
C LEU A 179 3.92 6.55 -1.67
N LEU A 180 3.11 7.26 -2.46
CA LEU A 180 2.48 8.52 -2.07
C LEU A 180 1.12 8.23 -1.46
N LEU A 181 1.00 8.43 -0.15
CA LEU A 181 -0.23 8.22 0.60
C LEU A 181 -0.93 9.55 0.89
N PHE A 182 -2.26 9.54 0.73
CA PHE A 182 -3.17 10.62 1.10
C PHE A 182 -3.81 10.24 2.44
N SER A 183 -3.21 10.66 3.55
CA SER A 183 -3.66 10.27 4.90
C SER A 183 -3.91 11.45 5.82
N SER A 184 -4.61 11.21 6.92
CA SER A 184 -4.82 12.18 7.98
C SER A 184 -4.68 11.43 9.30
N ASN A 185 -3.67 11.73 10.11
CA ASN A 185 -3.36 10.96 11.32
C ASN A 185 -4.56 10.81 12.28
N ASP A 186 -5.46 11.79 12.29
CA ASP A 186 -6.59 11.82 13.22
C ASP A 186 -7.76 10.94 12.76
N ILE A 187 -7.83 10.60 11.47
CA ILE A 187 -8.97 9.89 10.85
C ILE A 187 -8.52 8.56 10.24
N TRP A 188 -7.37 8.57 9.58
CA TRP A 188 -6.79 7.46 8.81
C TRP A 188 -5.29 7.38 9.08
N PRO A 189 -4.87 6.64 10.12
CA PRO A 189 -3.46 6.41 10.40
C PRO A 189 -2.80 5.66 9.24
N ASP A 190 -1.50 5.87 9.06
CA ASP A 190 -0.77 5.34 7.91
C ASP A 190 -0.61 3.81 7.99
N ASP A 191 -0.58 3.25 9.21
CA ASP A 191 -0.32 1.84 9.47
C ASP A 191 -1.54 0.93 9.29
N GLU A 192 -2.74 1.48 9.05
CA GLU A 192 -3.96 0.71 8.78
C GLU A 192 -4.63 1.15 7.47
N ASN A 193 -5.06 0.19 6.66
CA ASN A 193 -5.72 0.42 5.38
C ASN A 193 -7.22 0.63 5.56
N PHE A 194 -7.62 1.90 5.60
CA PHE A 194 -9.03 2.32 5.57
C PHE A 194 -9.54 2.59 4.16
N LYS A 195 -8.89 2.00 3.14
CA LYS A 195 -9.07 2.31 1.73
C LYS A 195 -8.70 3.76 1.40
N GLN A 196 -7.72 4.32 2.12
CA GLN A 196 -7.19 5.64 1.78
C GLN A 196 -6.65 5.64 0.35
N SER A 197 -6.71 6.79 -0.29
CA SER A 197 -6.13 6.97 -1.62
C SER A 197 -4.61 6.94 -1.54
N TYR A 198 -4.00 6.29 -2.52
CA TYR A 198 -2.55 6.20 -2.62
C TYR A 198 -2.12 6.02 -4.08
N ILE A 199 -0.87 6.38 -4.33
CA ILE A 199 -0.21 6.19 -5.62
C ILE A 199 1.13 5.49 -5.40
N ILE A 200 1.46 4.47 -6.19
CA ILE A 200 2.75 3.78 -6.18
C ILE A 200 3.49 4.06 -7.48
N ALA A 201 4.66 4.68 -7.41
CA ALA A 201 5.46 5.06 -8.58
C ALA A 201 6.96 5.00 -8.25
N LYS A 202 7.84 4.95 -9.25
CA LYS A 202 9.30 5.06 -8.98
C LYS A 202 9.69 6.47 -8.56
N GLU A 203 9.07 7.47 -9.17
CA GLU A 203 9.36 8.87 -8.88
C GLU A 203 8.11 9.74 -8.77
N PHE A 204 8.20 10.75 -7.90
CA PHE A 204 7.21 11.81 -7.74
C PHE A 204 7.89 13.18 -7.93
N ALA A 205 7.33 13.99 -8.82
CA ALA A 205 7.76 15.37 -9.05
C ALA A 205 6.58 16.33 -8.89
N GLU A 206 6.85 17.51 -8.34
CA GLU A 206 5.85 18.55 -8.15
C GLU A 206 6.24 19.83 -8.89
N ARG A 207 5.21 20.57 -9.32
CA ARG A 207 5.37 21.90 -9.88
C ARG A 207 4.21 22.77 -9.45
N ARG A 208 4.51 23.93 -8.86
CA ARG A 208 3.49 24.94 -8.62
C ARG A 208 3.12 25.63 -9.94
N VAL A 209 1.83 25.69 -10.21
CA VAL A 209 1.24 26.26 -11.44
C VAL A 209 0.74 27.69 -11.19
N SER A 210 0.15 27.95 -10.01
CA SER A 210 -0.28 29.28 -9.57
C SER A 210 -0.35 29.38 -8.05
#